data_AF-A0A3D6DHF8-F1
#
_entry.id   AF-A0A3D6DHF8-F1
#
_cell.length_a   1.000
_cell.length_b   1.000
_cell.length_c   1.000
_cell.angle_alpha   90.00
_cell.angle_beta   90.00
_cell.angle_gamma   90.00
#
_symmetry.space_group_name_H-M   'P 1'
#
loop_
_entity.id
_entity.type
_entity.pdbx_description
1 polymer ?
#
loop_
_entity_poly.entity_id
_entity_poly.type
_entity_poly.pdbx_seq_one_letter_code
_entity_poly.pdbx_strand_id
1 'polypeptide(L)'
;MRYILVLLALSSAYFAQSQTPNNIEAVEYDPDGNRWFVSNGSSLLVTENQGENWAFFGEAEASHGMEVMNGVLYAIGNNVIRSYALESAELLGSLVIPGVG
;
A
#
# COMPACT_ATOMS: atom_id res chain seq x y z
N MET A 1 6.72 -26.94 -28.31
CA MET A 1 5.60 -26.92 -27.34
C MET A 1 5.97 -27.42 -25.94
N ARG A 2 6.84 -28.44 -25.78
CA ARG A 2 7.16 -29.05 -24.47
C ARG A 2 7.69 -28.08 -23.39
N TYR A 3 8.43 -27.04 -23.78
CA TYR A 3 9.05 -26.09 -22.83
C TYR A 3 8.25 -24.80 -22.63
N ILE A 4 7.23 -24.55 -23.46
CA ILE A 4 6.46 -23.29 -23.42
C ILE A 4 5.60 -23.23 -22.15
N LEU A 5 5.01 -24.36 -21.74
CA LEU A 5 4.25 -24.47 -20.50
C LEU A 5 5.13 -24.28 -19.26
N VAL A 6 6.37 -24.77 -19.31
CA VAL A 6 7.36 -24.58 -18.23
C VAL A 6 7.76 -23.11 -18.13
N LEU A 7 8.05 -22.46 -19.27
CA LEU A 7 8.37 -21.02 -19.27
C LEU A 7 7.22 -20.16 -18.75
N LEU A 8 5.97 -20.48 -19.08
CA LEU A 8 4.77 -19.76 -18.58
C LEU A 8 4.56 -19.95 -17.07
N ALA A 9 4.86 -21.15 -16.55
CA ALA A 9 4.78 -21.42 -15.12
C ALA A 9 5.87 -20.68 -14.33
N LEU A 10 7.10 -20.60 -14.88
CA LEU A 10 8.18 -19.83 -14.28
C LEU A 10 7.87 -18.33 -14.28
N SER A 11 7.35 -17.76 -15.37
CA SER A 11 7.05 -16.33 -15.42
C SER A 11 5.92 -15.91 -14.48
N SER A 12 4.90 -16.75 -14.28
CA SER A 12 3.81 -16.46 -13.32
C SER A 12 4.27 -16.50 -11.86
N ALA A 13 5.21 -17.38 -11.51
CA ALA A 13 5.76 -17.44 -10.15
C ALA A 13 6.55 -16.18 -9.75
N TYR A 14 7.18 -15.49 -10.70
CA TYR A 14 7.88 -14.22 -10.44
C TYR A 14 6.95 -13.09 -9.97
N PHE A 15 5.68 -13.11 -10.39
CA PHE A 15 4.70 -12.09 -9.99
C PHE A 15 4.00 -12.41 -8.66
N ALA A 16 4.22 -13.59 -8.08
CA ALA A 16 3.57 -14.06 -6.85
C ALA A 16 4.38 -13.79 -5.57
N GLN A 17 5.22 -12.75 -5.56
CA GLN A 17 6.03 -12.39 -4.38
C GLN A 17 5.22 -11.52 -3.43
N SER A 18 4.72 -12.12 -2.34
CA SER A 18 4.18 -11.36 -1.21
C SER A 18 5.28 -10.56 -0.54
N GLN A 19 4.95 -9.35 -0.11
CA GLN A 19 5.85 -8.55 0.73
C GLN A 19 5.84 -9.06 2.18
N THR A 20 6.90 -8.74 2.91
CA THR A 20 6.97 -8.90 4.37
C THR A 20 6.99 -7.50 4.99
N PRO A 21 5.95 -7.11 5.74
CA PRO A 21 5.93 -5.82 6.42
C PRO A 21 7.11 -5.65 7.37
N ASN A 22 7.69 -4.46 7.38
CA ASN A 22 8.76 -4.04 8.27
C ASN A 22 8.63 -2.54 8.60
N ASN A 23 9.25 -2.07 9.68
CA ASN A 23 9.26 -0.65 10.07
C ASN A 23 7.85 -0.02 10.01
N ILE A 24 6.88 -0.71 10.62
CA ILE A 24 5.47 -0.28 10.63
C ILE A 24 5.30 0.77 11.74
N GLU A 25 4.83 1.95 11.36
CA GLU A 25 4.52 3.06 12.26
C GLU A 25 3.02 3.40 12.29
N ALA A 26 2.26 3.00 11.26
CA ALA A 26 0.83 3.23 11.13
C ALA A 26 0.10 2.05 10.48
N VAL A 27 -1.14 1.84 10.88
CA VAL A 27 -2.08 0.84 10.35
C VAL A 27 -3.44 1.48 10.20
N GLU A 28 -4.16 1.16 9.12
CA GLU A 28 -5.52 1.65 8.88
C GLU A 28 -6.40 0.58 8.23
N TYR A 29 -7.67 0.52 8.61
CA TYR A 29 -8.64 -0.43 8.05
C TYR A 29 -9.62 0.26 7.12
N ASP A 30 -9.78 -0.28 5.92
CA ASP A 30 -10.85 0.08 4.99
C ASP A 30 -12.00 -0.93 5.13
N PRO A 31 -13.14 -0.54 5.74
CA PRO A 31 -14.27 -1.43 5.98
C PRO A 31 -15.03 -1.78 4.69
N ASP A 32 -15.02 -0.90 3.68
CA ASP A 32 -15.74 -1.12 2.44
C ASP A 32 -14.99 -2.15 1.56
N GLY A 33 -13.66 -2.02 1.50
CA GLY A 33 -12.78 -2.97 0.81
C GLY A 33 -12.41 -4.21 1.63
N ASN A 34 -12.78 -4.25 2.92
CA ASN A 34 -12.38 -5.27 3.89
C ASN A 34 -10.87 -5.59 3.84
N ARG A 35 -10.05 -4.57 3.99
CA ARG A 35 -8.60 -4.67 3.83
C ARG A 35 -7.85 -3.76 4.77
N TRP A 36 -6.60 -4.11 5.05
CA TRP A 36 -5.73 -3.37 5.95
C TRP A 36 -4.60 -2.73 5.16
N PHE A 37 -4.30 -1.48 5.50
CA PHE A 37 -3.16 -0.72 5.04
C PHE A 37 -2.13 -0.62 6.16
N VAL A 38 -0.86 -0.82 5.84
CA VAL A 38 0.24 -0.67 6.80
C VAL A 38 1.37 0.14 6.17
N SER A 39 1.90 1.11 6.91
CA SER A 39 3.18 1.73 6.55
C SER A 39 4.28 0.67 6.55
N ASN A 40 5.25 0.80 5.65
CA ASN A 40 6.34 -0.14 5.49
C ASN A 40 7.62 0.60 5.08
N GLY A 41 8.25 1.27 6.05
CA GLY A 41 9.40 2.15 5.79
C GLY A 41 9.05 3.30 4.83
N SER A 42 9.53 3.22 3.58
CA SER A 42 9.26 4.22 2.53
C SER A 42 8.12 3.83 1.58
N SER A 43 7.30 2.84 1.96
CA SER A 43 6.21 2.32 1.14
C SER A 43 4.97 2.05 1.98
N LEU A 44 3.86 1.70 1.32
CA LEU A 44 2.63 1.28 1.95
C LEU A 44 2.23 -0.10 1.41
N LEU A 45 1.87 -1.00 2.31
CA LEU A 45 1.38 -2.33 1.95
C LEU A 45 -0.11 -2.47 2.25
N VAL A 46 -0.78 -3.31 1.48
CA VAL A 46 -2.19 -3.67 1.62
C VAL A 46 -2.38 -5.18 1.71
N THR A 47 -3.35 -5.61 2.50
CA THR A 47 -3.77 -7.01 2.61
C THR A 47 -5.29 -7.13 2.71
N GLU A 48 -5.86 -8.08 1.98
CA GLU A 48 -7.29 -8.44 2.02
C GLU A 48 -7.53 -9.76 2.77
N ASN A 49 -6.46 -10.41 3.23
CA ASN A 49 -6.49 -11.72 3.90
C ASN A 49 -5.85 -11.65 5.29
N GLN A 50 -6.08 -10.54 6.00
CA GLN A 50 -5.67 -10.37 7.39
C GLN A 50 -4.15 -10.56 7.61
N GLY A 51 -3.35 -10.27 6.58
CA GLY A 51 -1.89 -10.31 6.65
C GLY A 51 -1.25 -11.65 6.25
N GLU A 52 -2.01 -12.61 5.72
CA GLU A 52 -1.42 -13.81 5.11
C GLU A 52 -0.53 -13.46 3.91
N ASN A 53 -0.96 -12.49 3.10
CA ASN A 53 -0.20 -11.95 1.98
C ASN A 53 -0.31 -10.42 1.91
N TRP A 54 0.77 -9.79 1.48
CA TRP A 54 0.91 -8.34 1.37
C TRP A 54 1.33 -7.93 -0.03
N ALA A 55 0.68 -6.89 -0.56
CA ALA A 55 1.03 -6.24 -1.81
C ALA A 55 1.37 -4.77 -1.57
N PHE A 56 2.13 -4.15 -2.47
CA PHE A 56 2.27 -2.70 -2.46
C PHE A 56 0.95 -2.03 -2.82
N PHE A 57 0.61 -0.94 -2.14
CA PHE A 57 -0.50 -0.09 -2.52
C PHE A 57 -0.01 1.04 -3.44
N GLY A 58 0.28 0.67 -4.69
CA GLY A 58 0.93 1.57 -5.65
C GLY A 58 2.25 2.12 -5.11
N GLU A 59 2.45 3.43 -5.31
CA GLU A 59 3.61 4.18 -4.81
C GLU A 59 3.26 4.99 -3.54
N ALA A 60 2.25 4.55 -2.78
CA ALA A 60 1.83 5.27 -1.58
C ALA A 60 2.88 5.16 -0.46
N GLU A 61 2.98 6.21 0.36
CA GLU A 61 3.86 6.25 1.53
C GLU A 61 3.14 6.82 2.75
N ALA A 62 3.48 6.30 3.93
CA ALA A 62 3.01 6.77 5.23
C ALA A 62 4.08 6.47 6.30
N SER A 63 4.18 7.32 7.32
CA SER A 63 5.08 7.09 8.47
C SER A 63 4.56 7.55 9.83
N HIS A 64 3.41 8.22 9.93
CA HIS A 64 2.90 8.73 11.22
C HIS A 64 1.44 8.34 11.48
N GLY A 65 0.59 8.42 10.46
CA GLY A 65 -0.83 8.15 10.60
C GLY A 65 -1.50 7.99 9.25
N MET A 66 -2.59 7.24 9.24
CA MET A 66 -3.43 6.98 8.08
C MET A 66 -4.89 7.05 8.50
N GLU A 67 -5.77 7.45 7.61
CA GLU A 67 -7.21 7.52 7.84
C GLU A 67 -7.95 7.29 6.52
N VAL A 68 -8.90 6.36 6.52
CA VAL A 68 -9.78 6.09 5.38
C VAL A 68 -11.08 6.85 5.53
N MET A 69 -11.38 7.73 4.57
CA MET A 69 -12.64 8.48 4.53
C MET A 69 -13.11 8.68 3.09
N ASN A 70 -14.38 8.40 2.81
CA ASN A 70 -15.04 8.69 1.53
C ASN A 70 -14.29 8.17 0.29
N GLY A 71 -13.80 6.93 0.33
CA GLY A 71 -13.06 6.34 -0.80
C GLY A 71 -11.62 6.85 -0.96
N VAL A 72 -11.09 7.56 0.03
CA VAL A 72 -9.75 8.14 0.02
C VAL A 72 -8.97 7.67 1.25
N LEU A 73 -7.74 7.24 1.02
CA LEU A 73 -6.75 7.02 2.07
C LEU A 73 -5.93 8.30 2.25
N TYR A 74 -6.05 8.92 3.42
CA TYR A 74 -5.19 10.00 3.84
C TYR A 74 -3.99 9.42 4.59
N ALA A 75 -2.78 9.82 4.21
CA ALA A 75 -1.54 9.30 4.78
C ALA A 75 -0.57 10.43 5.10
N ILE A 76 0.07 10.34 6.27
CA ILE A 76 1.04 11.34 6.75
C ILE A 76 2.43 10.75 6.68
N GLY A 77 3.34 11.44 6.00
CA GLY A 77 4.76 11.11 5.98
C GLY A 77 5.61 12.25 5.41
N ASN A 78 6.84 12.41 5.92
CA ASN A 78 7.80 13.42 5.48
C ASN A 78 7.23 14.86 5.51
N ASN A 79 6.51 15.23 6.58
CA ASN A 79 5.85 16.53 6.73
C ASN A 79 4.79 16.83 5.65
N VAL A 80 4.26 15.80 4.99
CA VAL A 80 3.24 15.93 3.95
C VAL A 80 2.05 15.03 4.28
N ILE A 81 0.85 15.58 4.16
CA ILE A 81 -0.40 14.83 4.08
C ILE A 81 -0.63 14.51 2.61
N ARG A 82 -0.84 13.23 2.29
CA ARG A 82 -1.19 12.76 0.93
C ARG A 82 -2.57 12.13 0.97
N SER A 83 -3.28 12.24 -0.14
CA SER A 83 -4.57 11.60 -0.35
C SER A 83 -4.46 10.67 -1.55
N TYR A 84 -4.82 9.41 -1.37
CA TYR A 84 -4.77 8.38 -2.39
C TYR A 84 -6.16 7.82 -2.65
N ALA A 85 -6.54 7.64 -3.91
CA ALA A 85 -7.76 6.93 -4.26
C ALA A 85 -7.65 5.46 -3.83
N LEU A 86 -8.63 4.98 -3.08
CA LEU A 86 -8.66 3.59 -2.59
C LEU A 86 -8.67 2.55 -3.70
N GLU A 87 -9.30 2.86 -4.84
CA GLU A 87 -9.47 1.93 -5.96
C GLU A 87 -8.20 1.78 -6.82
N SER A 88 -7.46 2.86 -7.01
CA SER A 88 -6.36 2.92 -7.98
C SER A 88 -4.98 3.19 -7.37
N ALA A 89 -4.92 3.51 -6.08
CA ALA A 89 -3.73 4.05 -5.40
C ALA A 89 -3.21 5.36 -6.03
N GLU A 90 -4.00 6.02 -6.88
CA GLU A 90 -3.63 7.29 -7.50
C GLU A 90 -3.53 8.39 -6.45
N LEU A 91 -2.44 9.17 -6.49
CA LEU A 91 -2.30 10.37 -5.67
C LEU A 91 -3.31 11.44 -6.14
N LEU A 92 -4.31 11.71 -5.32
CA LEU A 92 -5.34 12.72 -5.58
C LEU A 92 -4.88 14.14 -5.20
N GLY A 93 -3.97 14.24 -4.24
CA GLY A 93 -3.47 15.53 -3.77
C GLY A 93 -2.54 15.42 -2.58
N SER A 94 -1.84 16.51 -2.29
CA SER A 94 -0.92 16.62 -1.17
C SER A 94 -0.96 18.00 -0.52
N LEU A 95 -0.63 18.05 0.76
CA LEU A 95 -0.48 19.26 1.55
C LEU A 95 0.79 19.16 2.39
N VAL A 96 1.72 20.10 2.19
CA VAL A 96 2.86 20.28 3.08
C VAL A 96 2.36 20.88 4.39
N ILE A 97 2.70 20.25 5.50
CA ILE A 97 2.38 20.74 6.84
C ILE A 97 3.33 21.91 7.13
N PRO A 98 2.83 23.14 7.35
CA PRO A 98 3.70 24.28 7.64
C PRO A 98 4.26 24.18 9.06
N GLY A 99 5.46 24.72 9.28
CA GLY A 99 6.07 24.83 10.60
C GLY A 99 6.74 23.56 11.14
N VAL A 100 6.94 22.55 10.29
CA VAL A 100 7.69 21.33 10.59
C VAL A 100 8.95 21.25 9.72
N GLY A 101 10.11 21.08 10.38
CA GLY A 101 11.45 21.08 9.80
C GLY A 101 12.52 21.05 10.88
#